data_AF-A0A955PZ31-F1
#
_entry.id   AF-A0A955PZ31-F1
#
_cell.length_a   1.000
_cell.length_b   1.000
_cell.length_c   1.000
_cell.angle_alpha   90.00
_cell.angle_beta   90.00
_cell.angle_gamma   90.00
#
_symmetry.space_group_name_H-M   'P 1'
#
loop_
_entity.id
_entity.type
_entity.pdbx_description
1 polymer ?
#
loop_
_entity_poly.entity_id
_entity_poly.type
_entity_poly.pdbx_seq_one_letter_code
_entity_poly.pdbx_strand_id
1 'polypeptide(L)'
;MMKRIVGLESEYGLTFSPNGRVYLPIEKILGYIFEGLIPNSWPSNAFLTNGARFYQDTGCHPEYSTPECDDLLDLIIHDKAGERILESCLPIAEERLREEGLSGEIFI
;
A
#
# COMPACT_ATOMS: atom_id res chain seq x y z
N MET A 1 8.51 28.96 -15.25
CA MET A 1 7.27 28.16 -15.11
C MET A 1 6.53 28.66 -13.88
N MET A 2 5.19 28.70 -13.86
CA MET A 2 4.46 29.04 -12.63
C MET A 2 4.58 27.89 -11.63
N LYS A 3 4.89 28.19 -10.37
CA LYS A 3 4.81 27.22 -9.28
C LYS A 3 3.34 26.91 -8.96
N ARG A 4 3.02 25.62 -8.83
CA ARG A 4 1.71 25.11 -8.49
C ARG A 4 1.88 23.89 -7.59
N ILE A 5 1.03 23.77 -6.58
CA ILE A 5 0.95 22.57 -5.77
C ILE A 5 0.27 21.45 -6.57
N VAL A 6 0.92 20.29 -6.60
CA VAL A 6 0.45 19.08 -7.26
C VAL A 6 0.56 17.89 -6.32
N GLY A 7 -0.29 16.88 -6.53
CA GLY A 7 -0.27 15.61 -5.81
C GLY A 7 -0.89 14.52 -6.69
N LEU A 8 -0.61 13.27 -6.35
CA LEU A 8 -1.18 12.08 -7.00
C LEU A 8 -1.82 11.17 -5.97
N GLU A 9 -2.86 10.48 -6.40
CA GLU A 9 -3.56 9.41 -5.67
C GLU A 9 -3.43 8.15 -6.51
N SER A 10 -2.92 7.08 -5.91
CA SER A 10 -2.66 5.81 -6.61
C SER A 10 -3.25 4.65 -5.83
N GLU A 11 -4.26 4.04 -6.42
CA GLU A 11 -4.82 2.76 -5.99
C GLU A 11 -4.06 1.61 -6.65
N TYR A 12 -3.70 0.61 -5.85
CA TYR A 12 -3.00 -0.57 -6.33
C TYR A 12 -3.95 -1.77 -6.41
N GLY A 13 -3.91 -2.50 -7.52
CA GLY A 13 -4.59 -3.78 -7.61
C GLY A 13 -3.94 -4.77 -6.65
N LEU A 14 -4.73 -5.57 -5.93
CA LEU A 14 -4.22 -6.53 -4.96
C LEU A 14 -4.79 -7.91 -5.23
N THR A 15 -3.92 -8.92 -5.37
CA THR A 15 -4.36 -10.32 -5.44
C THR A 15 -3.38 -11.24 -4.71
N PHE A 16 -3.89 -12.39 -4.26
CA PHE A 16 -3.10 -13.43 -3.63
C PHE A 16 -3.38 -14.76 -4.32
N SER A 17 -2.32 -15.44 -4.75
CA SER A 17 -2.42 -16.72 -5.43
C SER A 17 -1.74 -17.85 -4.65
N PRO A 18 -2.47 -18.57 -3.78
CA PRO A 18 -1.93 -19.76 -3.13
C PRO A 18 -1.90 -20.93 -4.12
N ASN A 19 -0.71 -21.53 -4.31
CA ASN A 19 -0.49 -22.70 -5.16
C ASN A 19 -1.06 -22.54 -6.59
N GLY A 20 -0.98 -21.34 -7.17
CA GLY A 20 -1.49 -21.04 -8.52
C GLY A 20 -3.03 -20.99 -8.64
N ARG A 21 -3.76 -21.01 -7.52
CA ARG A 21 -5.20 -20.72 -7.47
C ARG A 21 -5.41 -19.29 -7.01
N VAL A 22 -6.46 -18.61 -7.45
CA VAL A 22 -6.82 -17.29 -6.92
C VAL A 22 -7.64 -17.48 -5.64
N TYR A 23 -7.23 -16.84 -4.55
CA TYR A 23 -7.92 -16.87 -3.25
C TYR A 23 -8.30 -15.44 -2.85
N LEU A 24 -9.57 -15.22 -2.49
CA LEU A 24 -10.18 -13.88 -2.36
C LEU A 24 -10.84 -13.68 -0.99
N PRO A 25 -10.06 -13.29 0.02
CA PRO A 25 -10.51 -12.24 0.93
C PRO A 25 -9.46 -11.12 0.97
N ILE A 26 -9.56 -10.18 0.03
CA ILE A 26 -8.61 -9.07 -0.20
C ILE A 26 -8.49 -8.20 1.06
N GLU A 27 -9.59 -8.00 1.77
CA GLU A 27 -9.66 -7.20 3.01
C GLU A 27 -8.73 -7.75 4.09
N LYS A 28 -8.59 -9.08 4.16
CA LYS A 28 -7.71 -9.73 5.13
C LYS A 28 -6.24 -9.50 4.79
N ILE A 29 -5.89 -9.68 3.53
CA ILE A 29 -4.52 -9.45 3.03
C ILE A 29 -4.14 -7.98 3.25
N LEU A 30 -5.07 -7.07 2.95
CA LEU A 30 -4.89 -5.65 3.17
C LEU A 30 -4.67 -5.34 4.65
N GLY A 31 -5.43 -5.95 5.55
CA GLY A 31 -5.20 -5.85 7.00
C GLY A 31 -3.76 -6.20 7.42
N TYR A 32 -3.17 -7.25 6.84
CA TYR A 32 -1.78 -7.61 7.11
C TYR A 32 -0.76 -6.66 6.47
N ILE A 33 -1.05 -6.11 5.29
CA ILE A 33 -0.22 -5.07 4.68
C ILE A 33 -0.17 -3.84 5.61
N PHE A 34 -1.32 -3.42 6.15
CA PHE A 34 -1.38 -2.30 7.11
C PHE A 34 -0.64 -2.59 8.41
N GLU A 35 -0.68 -3.82 8.91
CA GLU A 35 0.10 -4.23 10.09
C GLU A 35 1.60 -4.01 9.87
N GLY A 36 2.09 -4.30 8.65
CA GLY A 36 3.49 -4.08 8.28
C GLY A 36 3.89 -2.61 8.15
N LEU A 37 2.93 -1.72 7.89
CA LEU A 37 3.19 -0.29 7.77
C LEU A 37 3.14 0.41 9.14
N ILE A 38 2.07 0.17 9.90
CA ILE A 38 1.89 0.76 11.22
C ILE A 38 1.34 -0.33 12.15
N PRO A 39 2.22 -0.95 12.95
CA PRO A 39 1.80 -1.96 13.89
C PRO A 39 0.71 -1.44 14.82
N ASN A 40 -0.40 -2.17 14.90
CA ASN A 40 -1.58 -1.81 15.71
C ASN A 40 -2.35 -0.55 15.25
N SER A 41 -2.17 -0.05 14.02
CA SER A 41 -3.03 1.03 13.52
C SER A 41 -4.37 0.49 13.04
N TRP A 42 -5.39 0.76 13.86
CA TRP A 42 -6.75 0.91 13.38
C TRP A 42 -7.13 2.39 13.56
N PRO A 43 -7.66 3.09 12.54
CA PRO A 43 -8.09 2.60 11.23
C PRO A 43 -6.94 2.45 10.21
N SER A 44 -7.21 1.71 9.12
CA SER A 44 -6.39 1.53 7.91
C SER A 44 -6.20 2.84 7.11
N ASN A 45 -5.73 3.88 7.78
CA ASN A 45 -5.56 5.22 7.24
C ASN A 45 -4.54 5.96 8.09
N ALA A 46 -3.44 6.38 7.48
CA ALA A 46 -2.40 7.10 8.16
C ALA A 46 -1.69 8.10 7.27
N PHE A 47 -1.18 9.16 7.91
CA PHE A 47 -0.17 10.02 7.33
C PHE A 47 1.22 9.50 7.72
N LEU A 48 2.10 9.39 6.74
CA LEU A 48 3.46 8.90 6.88
C LEU A 48 4.43 10.04 7.17
N THR A 49 5.63 9.70 7.65
CA THR A 49 6.66 10.69 7.99
C THR A 49 7.17 11.48 6.79
N ASN A 50 6.97 10.98 5.56
CA ASN A 50 7.27 11.69 4.32
C ASN A 50 6.13 12.64 3.87
N GLY A 51 5.06 12.78 4.66
CA GLY A 51 3.90 13.62 4.37
C GLY A 51 2.82 12.98 3.49
N ALA A 52 3.06 11.78 2.96
CA ALA A 52 2.08 11.03 2.20
C ALA A 52 0.94 10.51 3.08
N ARG A 53 -0.18 10.17 2.46
CA ARG A 53 -1.26 9.40 3.09
C ARG A 53 -1.27 7.99 2.53
N PHE A 54 -1.41 6.99 3.40
CA PHE A 54 -1.60 5.60 3.01
C PHE A 54 -2.84 5.03 3.68
N TYR A 55 -3.79 4.53 2.90
CA TYR A 55 -5.10 4.12 3.42
C TYR A 55 -5.79 3.06 2.55
N GLN A 56 -6.77 2.40 3.15
CA GLN A 56 -7.66 1.49 2.45
C GLN A 56 -8.78 2.31 1.80
N ASP A 57 -8.90 2.23 0.48
CA ASP A 57 -10.06 2.80 -0.23
C ASP A 57 -11.32 1.93 -0.04
N THR A 58 -12.49 2.52 -0.31
CA THR A 58 -13.80 1.89 -0.39
C THR A 58 -13.80 0.64 -1.29
N GLY A 59 -13.00 0.63 -2.37
CA GLY A 59 -12.80 -0.52 -3.25
C GLY A 59 -11.97 -1.67 -2.65
N CYS A 60 -11.48 -1.54 -1.41
CA CYS A 60 -10.54 -2.45 -0.76
C CYS A 60 -9.17 -2.53 -1.45
N HIS A 61 -8.73 -1.42 -2.03
CA HIS A 61 -7.37 -1.25 -2.53
C HIS A 61 -6.48 -0.59 -1.46
N PRO A 62 -5.20 -0.98 -1.35
CA PRO A 62 -4.22 -0.08 -0.76
C PRO A 62 -4.07 1.14 -1.66
N GLU A 63 -4.19 2.32 -1.06
CA GLU A 63 -4.04 3.59 -1.75
C GLU A 63 -2.93 4.42 -1.11
N TYR A 64 -2.09 5.00 -1.96
CA TYR A 64 -1.06 5.96 -1.57
C TYR A 64 -1.33 7.31 -2.24
N SER A 65 -1.46 8.36 -1.42
CA SER A 65 -1.52 9.73 -1.88
C SER A 65 -0.19 10.43 -1.56
N THR A 66 0.47 11.00 -2.57
CA THR A 66 1.74 11.72 -2.38
C THR A 66 1.56 12.91 -1.44
N PRO A 67 2.62 13.39 -0.73
CA PRO A 67 2.59 14.73 -0.19
C PRO A 67 2.41 15.77 -1.30
N GLU A 68 2.01 16.97 -0.92
CA GLU A 68 1.99 18.13 -1.80
C GLU A 68 3.39 18.46 -2.31
N CYS A 69 3.57 18.48 -3.62
CA CYS A 69 4.83 18.84 -4.29
C CYS A 69 4.67 20.15 -5.07
N ASP A 70 5.73 20.97 -5.18
CA ASP A 70 5.75 22.17 -6.03
C ASP A 70 6.64 22.02 -7.27
N ASP A 71 7.28 20.85 -7.43
CA ASP A 71 8.09 20.42 -8.56
C ASP A 71 7.67 19.00 -9.04
N LEU A 72 7.78 18.76 -10.35
CA LEU A 72 7.37 17.49 -10.95
C LEU A 72 8.33 16.33 -10.64
N LEU A 73 9.63 16.61 -10.48
CA LEU A 73 10.59 15.58 -10.11
C LEU A 73 10.32 15.09 -8.70
N ASP A 74 10.04 16.00 -7.77
CA ASP A 74 9.67 15.64 -6.39
C ASP A 74 8.38 14.82 -6.36
N LEU A 75 7.39 15.19 -7.17
CA LEU A 75 6.15 14.40 -7.32
C LEU A 75 6.45 12.96 -7.76
N ILE A 76 7.27 12.77 -8.79
CA ILE A 76 7.65 11.44 -9.31
C ILE A 76 8.44 10.64 -8.27
N ILE A 77 9.34 11.30 -7.51
CA ILE A 77 10.09 10.66 -6.43
C ILE A 77 9.14 10.17 -5.34
N HIS A 78 8.16 10.99 -4.95
CA HIS A 78 7.20 10.63 -3.92
C HIS A 78 6.22 9.55 -4.37
N ASP A 79 5.77 9.59 -5.62
CA ASP A 79 4.96 8.55 -6.25
C ASP A 79 5.70 7.21 -6.23
N LYS A 80 6.96 7.18 -6.70
CA LYS A 80 7.80 5.97 -6.68
C LYS A 80 8.11 5.50 -5.26
N ALA A 81 8.21 6.40 -4.28
CA ALA A 81 8.37 6.04 -2.88
C ALA A 81 7.14 5.28 -2.34
N GLY A 82 5.94 5.60 -2.83
CA GLY A 82 4.71 4.87 -2.51
C GLY A 82 4.79 3.39 -2.86
N GLU A 83 5.25 3.07 -4.08
CA GLU A 83 5.51 1.68 -4.51
C GLU A 83 6.46 0.97 -3.55
N ARG A 84 7.58 1.61 -3.16
CA ARG A 84 8.59 1.00 -2.28
C ARG A 84 8.09 0.80 -0.86
N ILE A 85 7.27 1.72 -0.35
CA ILE A 85 6.64 1.58 0.96
C ILE A 85 5.68 0.39 0.94
N LEU A 86 4.82 0.30 -0.07
CA LEU A 86 3.88 -0.81 -0.23
C LEU A 86 4.60 -2.16 -0.34
N GLU A 87 5.62 -2.26 -1.20
CA GLU A 87 6.47 -3.45 -1.34
C GLU A 87 7.12 -3.86 0.00
N SER A 88 7.53 -2.88 0.83
CA SER A 88 8.16 -3.16 2.12
C SER A 88 7.22 -3.79 3.15
N CYS A 89 5.91 -3.67 2.96
CA CYS A 89 4.89 -4.26 3.84
C CYS A 89 4.56 -5.72 3.45
N LEU A 90 4.84 -6.14 2.22
CA LEU A 90 4.51 -7.48 1.71
C LEU A 90 5.11 -8.62 2.54
N PRO A 91 6.38 -8.58 3.00
CA PRO A 91 6.97 -9.68 3.76
C PRO A 91 6.20 -10.03 5.04
N ILE A 92 5.69 -9.01 5.74
CA ILE A 92 4.88 -9.19 6.96
C ILE A 92 3.52 -9.79 6.59
N ALA A 93 2.90 -9.31 5.51
CA ALA A 93 1.63 -9.86 5.04
C ALA A 93 1.73 -11.33 4.63
N GLU A 94 2.79 -11.69 3.89
CA GLU A 94 3.05 -13.07 3.50
C GLU A 94 3.39 -13.96 4.71
N GLU A 95 4.08 -13.44 5.72
CA GLU A 95 4.35 -14.17 6.96
C GLU A 95 3.06 -14.50 7.70
N ARG A 96 2.16 -13.53 7.86
CA ARG A 96 0.83 -13.75 8.46
C ARG A 96 0.01 -14.78 7.70
N LEU A 97 0.03 -14.75 6.37
CA LEU A 97 -0.66 -15.76 5.55
C LEU A 97 -0.04 -17.16 5.76
N ARG A 98 1.29 -17.27 5.84
CA ARG A 98 1.98 -18.54 6.12
C ARG A 98 1.64 -19.10 7.50
N GLU A 99 1.53 -18.27 8.54
CA GLU A 99 1.12 -18.67 9.89
C GLU A 99 -0.28 -19.32 9.90
N GLU A 100 -1.15 -18.93 8.98
CA GLU A 100 -2.48 -19.51 8.79
C GLU A 100 -2.51 -20.71 7.83
N GLY A 101 -1.36 -21.17 7.36
CA GLY A 101 -1.25 -22.29 6.41
C GLY A 101 -1.55 -21.92 4.96
N LEU A 102 -1.62 -20.62 4.63
CA LEU A 102 -1.79 -20.13 3.26
C LEU A 102 -0.42 -19.77 2.67
N SER A 103 0.13 -20.68 1.86
CA SER A 103 1.37 -20.43 1.11
C SER A 103 1.04 -19.98 -0.31
N GLY A 104 1.54 -18.82 -0.71
CA GLY A 104 1.33 -18.19 -2.01
C GLY A 104 2.08 -16.87 -2.13
N GLU A 105 1.86 -16.19 -3.25
CA GLU A 105 2.47 -14.89 -3.55
C GLU A 105 1.38 -13.80 -3.57
N ILE A 106 1.72 -12.63 -3.03
CA ILE A 106 0.91 -11.42 -3.16
C ILE A 106 1.40 -10.66 -4.40
N PHE A 107 0.46 -10.23 -5.25
CA PHE A 107 0.74 -9.37 -6.40
C PHE A 107 0.09 -8.00 -6.20
N ILE A 108 0.87 -6.97 -6.50
CA ILE A 108 0.52 -5.55 -6.43
C ILE A 108 1.07 -4.82 -7.66
#